data_AF-A0A6N0I0F1-F1
#
_entry.id   AF-A0A6N0I0F1-F1
#
_cell.length_a   1.000
_cell.length_b   1.000
_cell.length_c   1.000
_cell.angle_alpha   90.00
_cell.angle_beta   90.00
_cell.angle_gamma   90.00
#
_symmetry.space_group_name_H-M   'P 1'
#
loop_
_entity.id
_entity.type
_entity.pdbx_description
1 polymer ?
#
loop_
_entity_poly.entity_id
_entity_poly.type
_entity_poly.pdbx_seq_one_letter_code
_entity_poly.pdbx_strand_id
1 'polypeptide(L)'
;MLWLKRHVDLEPLSIFTDKFAVRDYVREQIGSDYLIPLIGIYDHVNEIDLDALPDSFMIKTTHSSGWNIRVANKAQISWHSIKKQLKRWLSQCFYERHGEANYRGIKPRIMIEPLLSEDQGELRDYKLYFCNGKYLGAHVDFNRFSDHQYRIYDVAWNEFEKEDPNIVRNLPLCPRPEKLDEMIEIGLKLSQGFPYVRVDLYYPQGQIFSVN
;
A
#
# COMPACT_ATOMS: atom_id res chain seq x y z
N MET A 1 13.88 -4.51 -9.51
CA MET A 1 13.00 -5.59 -8.99
C MET A 1 13.11 -6.92 -9.77
N LEU A 2 13.25 -6.92 -11.11
CA LEU A 2 13.40 -8.16 -11.91
C LEU A 2 14.61 -9.04 -11.50
N TRP A 3 15.70 -8.42 -11.04
CA TRP A 3 16.88 -9.14 -10.55
C TRP A 3 16.57 -10.01 -9.33
N LEU A 4 15.90 -9.47 -8.30
CA LEU A 4 15.52 -10.22 -7.09
C LEU A 4 14.63 -11.42 -7.43
N LYS A 5 13.66 -11.24 -8.33
CA LYS A 5 12.76 -12.32 -8.79
C LYS A 5 13.50 -13.50 -9.44
N ARG A 6 14.72 -13.29 -9.95
CA ARG A 6 15.54 -14.34 -10.59
C ARG A 6 16.63 -14.92 -9.68
N HIS A 7 17.07 -14.16 -8.68
CA HIS A 7 18.28 -14.47 -7.91
C HIS A 7 18.03 -14.68 -6.41
N VAL A 8 16.80 -14.46 -5.93
CA VAL A 8 16.42 -14.62 -4.53
C VAL A 8 15.23 -15.56 -4.45
N ASP A 9 15.25 -16.48 -3.49
CA ASP A 9 14.06 -17.24 -3.13
C ASP A 9 13.05 -16.31 -2.46
N LEU A 10 11.91 -16.12 -3.10
CA LEU A 10 10.88 -15.19 -2.65
C LEU A 10 9.86 -15.85 -1.72
N GLU A 11 9.80 -17.17 -1.63
CA GLU A 11 8.81 -17.87 -0.81
C GLU A 11 8.91 -17.52 0.69
N PRO A 12 10.12 -17.40 1.28
CA PRO A 12 10.28 -16.91 2.65
C PRO A 12 9.77 -15.48 2.89
N LEU A 13 9.57 -14.69 1.83
CA LEU A 13 9.09 -13.31 1.92
C LEU A 13 7.56 -13.20 1.91
N SER A 14 6.84 -14.33 1.96
CA SER A 14 5.37 -14.36 1.92
C SER A 14 4.69 -13.61 3.06
N ILE A 15 5.35 -13.50 4.21
CA ILE A 15 4.86 -12.70 5.33
C ILE A 15 4.76 -11.20 4.98
N PHE A 16 5.63 -10.70 4.11
CA PHE A 16 5.69 -9.28 3.71
C PHE A 16 4.72 -8.94 2.57
N THR A 17 4.07 -9.94 1.98
CA THR A 17 3.02 -9.78 0.96
C THR A 17 1.62 -10.07 1.51
N ASP A 18 1.50 -10.77 2.64
CA ASP A 18 0.23 -10.87 3.38
C ASP A 18 -0.05 -9.55 4.09
N LYS A 19 -1.03 -8.79 3.59
CA LYS A 19 -1.41 -7.47 4.12
C LYS A 19 -1.85 -7.47 5.58
N PHE A 20 -2.27 -8.63 6.09
CA PHE A 20 -2.63 -8.74 7.50
C PHE A 20 -1.42 -9.15 8.33
N ALA A 21 -0.66 -10.15 7.89
CA ALA A 21 0.44 -10.69 8.69
C ALA A 21 1.65 -9.73 8.76
N VAL A 22 1.91 -8.94 7.72
CA VAL A 22 2.97 -7.91 7.72
C VAL A 22 2.79 -6.87 8.84
N ARG A 23 1.55 -6.68 9.33
CA ARG A 23 1.24 -5.72 10.39
C ARG A 23 1.94 -6.05 11.71
N ASP A 24 2.19 -7.32 11.99
CA ASP A 24 2.90 -7.75 13.20
C ASP A 24 4.37 -7.33 13.12
N TYR A 25 5.01 -7.52 11.96
CA TYR A 25 6.35 -7.02 11.70
C TYR A 25 6.42 -5.48 11.85
N VAL A 26 5.50 -4.75 11.24
CA VAL A 26 5.45 -3.28 11.37
C VAL A 26 5.30 -2.86 12.83
N ARG A 27 4.39 -3.51 13.59
CA ARG A 27 4.19 -3.21 15.02
C ARG A 27 5.45 -3.43 15.84
N GLU A 28 6.17 -4.51 15.58
CA GLU A 28 7.41 -4.84 16.30
C GLU A 28 8.55 -3.87 15.97
N GLN A 29 8.67 -3.44 14.71
CA GLN A 29 9.79 -2.59 14.28
C GLN A 29 9.59 -1.10 14.59
N ILE A 30 8.37 -0.59 14.40
CA ILE A 30 8.10 0.86 14.50
C ILE A 30 6.95 1.22 15.43
N GLY A 31 6.19 0.23 15.93
CA GLY A 31 5.05 0.46 16.82
C GLY A 31 3.70 0.47 16.12
N SER A 32 2.62 0.38 16.91
CA SER A 32 1.24 0.31 16.41
C SER A 32 0.71 1.62 15.84
N ASP A 33 1.29 2.76 16.22
CA ASP A 33 0.78 4.09 15.88
C ASP A 33 0.95 4.42 14.39
N TYR A 34 1.84 3.68 13.72
CA TYR A 34 2.06 3.75 12.27
C TYR A 34 1.18 2.76 11.49
N LEU A 35 0.39 1.92 12.14
CA LEU A 35 -0.54 1.02 11.45
C LEU A 35 -1.84 1.75 11.12
N ILE A 36 -2.32 1.58 9.90
CA ILE A 36 -3.68 1.95 9.56
C ILE A 36 -4.63 1.14 10.46
N PRO A 37 -5.61 1.78 11.13
CA PRO A 37 -6.58 1.06 11.96
C PRO A 37 -7.30 -0.02 11.17
N LEU A 38 -7.61 -1.13 11.83
CA LEU A 38 -8.35 -2.23 11.21
C LEU A 38 -9.82 -2.13 11.63
N ILE A 39 -10.72 -2.02 10.66
CA ILE A 39 -12.17 -2.08 10.91
C ILE A 39 -12.62 -3.53 11.03
N GLY A 40 -12.07 -4.43 10.21
CA GLY A 40 -12.38 -5.85 10.31
C GLY A 40 -11.50 -6.75 9.43
N ILE A 41 -11.42 -8.01 9.82
CA ILE A 41 -10.75 -9.09 9.09
C ILE A 41 -11.69 -10.30 9.08
N TYR A 42 -11.94 -10.86 7.90
CA TYR A 42 -12.95 -11.90 7.71
C TYR A 42 -12.43 -13.01 6.80
N ASP A 43 -12.78 -14.26 7.10
CA ASP A 43 -12.47 -15.42 6.25
C ASP A 43 -13.55 -15.58 5.15
N HIS A 44 -14.78 -15.13 5.42
CA HIS A 44 -15.91 -15.25 4.50
C HIS A 44 -16.71 -13.96 4.33
N VAL A 45 -17.19 -13.71 3.10
CA VAL A 45 -17.97 -12.49 2.78
C VAL A 45 -19.30 -12.36 3.53
N ASN A 46 -19.80 -13.46 4.09
CA ASN A 46 -21.06 -13.50 4.83
C ASN A 46 -20.87 -13.08 6.30
N GLU A 47 -19.63 -13.05 6.79
CA GLU A 47 -19.27 -12.63 8.17
C GLU A 47 -19.23 -11.11 8.30
N ILE A 48 -19.18 -10.38 7.18
CA ILE A 48 -19.14 -8.92 7.18
C ILE A 48 -20.49 -8.39 7.69
N ASP A 49 -20.47 -7.79 8.88
CA ASP A 49 -21.56 -7.00 9.43
C ASP A 49 -21.61 -5.65 8.69
N LEU A 50 -22.60 -5.47 7.82
CA LEU A 50 -22.73 -4.27 6.98
C LEU A 50 -23.20 -3.04 7.77
N ASP A 51 -23.90 -3.27 8.89
CA ASP A 51 -24.48 -2.22 9.70
C ASP A 51 -23.42 -1.58 10.60
N ALA A 52 -22.45 -2.38 11.07
CA ALA A 52 -21.30 -1.91 11.83
C ALA A 52 -20.25 -1.13 11.00
N LEU A 53 -20.27 -1.23 9.67
CA LEU A 53 -19.31 -0.52 8.82
C LEU A 53 -19.59 0.98 8.76
N PRO A 54 -18.54 1.83 8.72
CA PRO A 54 -18.71 3.27 8.51
C PRO A 54 -19.22 3.58 7.10
N ASP A 55 -19.56 4.85 6.84
CA ASP A 55 -20.06 5.29 5.53
C ASP A 55 -19.00 5.25 4.43
N SER A 56 -17.72 5.28 4.78
CA SER A 56 -16.61 5.14 3.84
C SER A 56 -15.47 4.29 4.39
N PHE A 57 -14.88 3.45 3.54
CA PHE A 57 -13.83 2.50 3.90
C PHE A 57 -13.15 1.93 2.66
N MET A 58 -12.04 1.23 2.87
CA MET A 58 -11.33 0.46 1.85
C MET A 58 -11.47 -1.03 2.15
N ILE A 59 -11.88 -1.83 1.16
CA ILE A 59 -11.84 -3.28 1.24
C ILE A 59 -10.62 -3.77 0.45
N LYS A 60 -9.84 -4.67 1.04
CA LYS A 60 -8.70 -5.32 0.41
C LYS A 60 -8.79 -6.83 0.62
N THR A 61 -8.06 -7.60 -0.18
CA THR A 61 -7.78 -9.01 0.13
C THR A 61 -6.32 -9.16 0.55
N THR A 62 -6.07 -10.00 1.55
CA THR A 62 -4.74 -10.11 2.18
C THR A 62 -3.67 -10.70 1.27
N HIS A 63 -4.08 -11.55 0.33
CA HIS A 63 -3.21 -12.43 -0.44
C HIS A 63 -2.91 -11.95 -1.87
N SER A 64 -3.15 -10.67 -2.17
CA SER A 64 -3.08 -10.15 -3.54
C SER A 64 -2.52 -8.73 -3.61
N SER A 65 -2.18 -8.30 -4.83
CA SER A 65 -1.95 -6.90 -5.15
C SER A 65 -3.01 -6.38 -6.12
N GLY A 66 -3.52 -5.17 -5.87
CA GLY A 66 -4.51 -4.50 -6.73
C GLY A 66 -5.97 -4.94 -6.55
N TRP A 67 -6.27 -5.97 -5.76
CA TRP A 67 -7.67 -6.34 -5.45
C TRP A 67 -8.19 -5.55 -4.27
N ASN A 68 -8.53 -4.30 -4.56
CA ASN A 68 -9.02 -3.33 -3.61
C ASN A 68 -10.36 -2.78 -4.10
N ILE A 69 -11.26 -2.41 -3.18
CA ILE A 69 -12.53 -1.73 -3.47
C ILE A 69 -12.60 -0.51 -2.57
N ARG A 70 -12.58 0.67 -3.19
CA ARG A 70 -12.82 1.94 -2.51
C ARG A 70 -14.32 2.14 -2.36
N VAL A 71 -14.79 2.29 -1.12
CA VAL A 71 -16.18 2.64 -0.80
C VAL A 71 -16.18 4.07 -0.24
N ALA A 72 -16.49 5.05 -1.08
CA ALA A 72 -16.58 6.46 -0.65
C ALA A 72 -17.94 6.81 -0.04
N ASN A 73 -18.99 6.04 -0.38
CA ASN A 73 -20.33 6.17 0.17
C ASN A 73 -21.02 4.80 0.19
N LYS A 74 -21.25 4.26 1.39
CA LYS A 74 -21.88 2.95 1.64
C LYS A 74 -23.30 2.87 1.06
N ALA A 75 -24.02 3.98 0.94
CA ALA A 75 -25.38 4.01 0.38
C ALA A 75 -25.41 3.92 -1.16
N GLN A 76 -24.29 4.16 -1.84
CA GLN A 76 -24.21 4.19 -3.31
C GLN A 76 -23.63 2.91 -3.93
N ILE A 77 -23.31 1.90 -3.10
CA ILE A 77 -22.68 0.66 -3.56
C ILE A 77 -23.68 -0.50 -3.64
N SER A 78 -23.37 -1.46 -4.52
CA SER A 78 -24.08 -2.74 -4.57
C SER A 78 -23.31 -3.79 -3.74
N TRP A 79 -23.82 -4.09 -2.54
CA TRP A 79 -23.26 -5.16 -1.69
C TRP A 79 -23.31 -6.53 -2.36
N HIS A 80 -24.32 -6.80 -3.18
CA HIS A 80 -24.39 -8.02 -3.96
C HIS A 80 -23.19 -8.15 -4.93
N SER A 81 -22.89 -7.07 -5.67
CA SER A 81 -21.73 -7.01 -6.58
C SER A 81 -20.41 -7.19 -5.82
N ILE A 82 -20.23 -6.45 -4.71
CA ILE A 82 -19.01 -6.51 -3.89
C ILE A 82 -18.82 -7.91 -3.33
N LYS A 83 -19.85 -8.52 -2.70
CA LYS A 83 -19.75 -9.88 -2.16
C LYS A 83 -19.44 -10.91 -3.25
N LYS A 84 -20.03 -10.78 -4.44
CA LYS A 84 -19.72 -11.65 -5.60
C LYS A 84 -18.25 -11.49 -6.04
N GLN A 85 -17.77 -10.26 -6.11
CA GLN A 85 -16.38 -9.95 -6.46
C GLN A 85 -15.39 -10.51 -5.43
N LEU A 86 -15.67 -10.34 -4.13
CA LEU A 86 -14.83 -10.85 -3.05
C LEU A 86 -14.79 -12.38 -3.05
N LYS A 87 -15.93 -13.06 -3.22
CA LYS A 87 -15.96 -14.54 -3.36
C LYS A 87 -15.03 -15.02 -4.49
N ARG A 88 -15.08 -14.34 -5.64
CA ARG A 88 -14.20 -14.64 -6.78
C ARG A 88 -12.72 -14.40 -6.47
N TRP A 89 -12.38 -13.36 -5.73
CA TRP A 89 -11.00 -13.08 -5.36
C TRP A 89 -10.46 -14.06 -4.30
N LEU A 90 -11.27 -14.40 -3.30
CA LEU A 90 -10.88 -15.38 -2.27
C LEU A 90 -10.64 -16.78 -2.85
N SER A 91 -11.31 -17.14 -3.95
CA SER A 91 -11.10 -18.42 -4.64
C SER A 91 -9.89 -18.44 -5.58
N GLN A 92 -9.16 -17.33 -5.73
CA GLN A 92 -8.03 -17.23 -6.64
C GLN A 92 -6.70 -17.21 -5.89
N CYS A 93 -5.73 -17.96 -6.41
CA CYS A 93 -4.34 -17.91 -5.99
C CYS A 93 -3.60 -16.82 -6.78
N PHE A 94 -3.15 -15.76 -6.10
CA PHE A 94 -2.45 -14.66 -6.77
C PHE A 94 -1.12 -15.10 -7.38
N TYR A 95 -0.42 -16.05 -6.73
CA TYR A 95 0.79 -16.68 -7.24
C TYR A 95 0.56 -17.37 -8.59
N GLU A 96 -0.46 -18.22 -8.72
CA GLU A 96 -0.75 -18.93 -9.98
C GLU A 96 -1.06 -17.97 -11.13
N ARG A 97 -1.64 -16.81 -10.81
CA ARG A 97 -2.01 -15.79 -11.79
C ARG A 97 -0.85 -14.93 -12.28
N HIS A 98 0.13 -14.65 -11.41
CA HIS A 98 1.20 -13.66 -11.71
C HIS A 98 2.63 -14.24 -11.63
N GLY A 99 2.80 -15.47 -11.14
CA GLY A 99 4.08 -16.16 -11.04
C GLY A 99 5.00 -15.67 -9.91
N GLU A 100 4.51 -14.84 -8.99
CA GLU A 100 5.31 -14.24 -7.91
C GLU A 100 5.29 -15.13 -6.65
N ALA A 101 6.36 -15.91 -6.44
CA ALA A 101 6.41 -16.97 -5.41
C ALA A 101 6.19 -16.47 -3.97
N ASN A 102 6.50 -15.20 -3.68
CA ASN A 102 6.14 -14.54 -2.42
C ASN A 102 4.63 -14.46 -2.17
N TYR A 103 3.74 -14.68 -3.14
CA TYR A 103 2.30 -14.76 -2.88
C TYR A 103 1.81 -16.19 -2.60
N ARG A 104 2.70 -17.19 -2.62
CA ARG A 104 2.34 -18.59 -2.41
C ARG A 104 1.97 -18.83 -0.95
N GLY A 105 0.92 -19.62 -0.73
CA GLY A 105 0.54 -20.10 0.61
C GLY A 105 -0.13 -19.06 1.52
N ILE A 106 -0.33 -17.82 1.07
CA ILE A 106 -1.01 -16.79 1.88
C ILE A 106 -2.50 -17.16 2.01
N LYS A 107 -3.00 -17.21 3.26
CA LYS A 107 -4.42 -17.44 3.54
C LYS A 107 -5.27 -16.27 3.00
N PRO A 108 -6.18 -16.51 2.03
CA PRO A 108 -7.09 -15.48 1.54
C PRO A 108 -8.03 -15.00 2.63
N ARG A 109 -8.00 -13.69 2.92
CA ARG A 109 -8.91 -13.03 3.86
C ARG A 109 -9.36 -11.68 3.31
N ILE A 110 -10.49 -11.20 3.81
CA ILE A 110 -11.03 -9.86 3.51
C ILE A 110 -10.61 -8.94 4.64
N MET A 111 -9.93 -7.85 4.28
CA MET A 111 -9.44 -6.86 5.22
C MET A 111 -10.13 -5.52 4.94
N ILE A 112 -10.67 -4.87 5.98
CA ILE A 112 -11.34 -3.58 5.87
C ILE A 112 -10.59 -2.55 6.72
N GLU A 113 -10.20 -1.46 6.08
CA GLU A 113 -9.48 -0.33 6.68
C GLU A 113 -10.27 0.97 6.47
N PRO A 114 -10.08 2.00 7.31
CA PRO A 114 -10.62 3.33 7.05
C PRO A 114 -10.17 3.86 5.68
N LEU A 115 -11.04 4.62 5.02
CA LEU A 115 -10.67 5.34 3.82
C LEU A 115 -9.90 6.60 4.22
N LEU A 116 -8.59 6.59 4.06
CA LEU A 116 -7.74 7.75 4.31
C LEU A 116 -7.89 8.80 3.20
N SER A 117 -7.82 10.07 3.58
CA SER A 117 -7.90 11.23 2.67
C SER A 117 -6.99 12.37 3.17
N GLU A 118 -6.63 13.28 2.27
CA GLU A 118 -6.01 14.56 2.64
C GLU A 118 -7.08 15.66 2.71
N ASP A 119 -6.79 16.75 3.45
CA ASP A 119 -7.69 17.90 3.56
C ASP A 119 -7.94 18.59 2.21
N GLN A 120 -6.95 18.52 1.31
CA GLN A 120 -7.01 19.11 -0.02
C GLN A 120 -6.51 18.10 -1.07
N GLY A 121 -7.42 17.25 -1.54
CA GLY A 121 -7.19 16.37 -2.69
C GLY A 121 -7.10 14.89 -2.36
N GLU A 122 -6.62 14.11 -3.34
CA GLU A 122 -6.42 12.67 -3.16
C GLU A 122 -5.19 12.37 -2.29
N LEU A 123 -5.24 11.25 -1.57
CA LEU A 123 -4.16 10.75 -0.73
C LEU A 123 -2.88 10.51 -1.56
N ARG A 124 -1.77 11.11 -1.14
CA ARG A 124 -0.46 10.84 -1.75
C ARG A 124 0.13 9.53 -1.21
N ASP A 125 0.69 8.74 -2.11
CA ASP A 125 1.35 7.46 -1.79
C ASP A 125 2.86 7.64 -1.95
N TYR A 126 3.58 7.68 -0.82
CA TYR A 126 5.01 7.91 -0.77
C TYR A 126 5.75 6.57 -0.76
N LYS A 127 6.53 6.31 -1.81
CA LYS A 127 7.30 5.07 -1.99
C LYS A 127 8.78 5.38 -1.82
N LEU A 128 9.31 5.08 -0.65
CA LEU A 128 10.71 5.30 -0.31
C LEU A 128 11.52 4.05 -0.64
N TYR A 129 12.67 4.21 -1.27
CA TYR A 129 13.53 3.10 -1.68
C TYR A 129 14.76 3.00 -0.80
N PHE A 130 15.08 1.77 -0.40
CA PHE A 130 16.21 1.45 0.46
C PHE A 130 17.04 0.32 -0.13
N CYS A 131 18.36 0.43 -0.02
CA CYS A 131 19.30 -0.61 -0.43
C CYS A 131 20.41 -0.72 0.61
N ASN A 132 20.61 -1.93 1.16
CA ASN A 132 21.59 -2.20 2.22
C ASN A 132 21.56 -1.15 3.35
N GLY A 133 20.36 -0.82 3.84
CA GLY A 133 20.17 0.15 4.92
C GLY A 133 20.44 1.61 4.53
N LYS A 134 20.42 1.97 3.25
CA LYS A 134 20.57 3.35 2.77
C LYS A 134 19.33 3.81 2.01
N TYR A 135 18.83 5.00 2.32
CA TYR A 135 17.79 5.67 1.55
C TYR A 135 18.31 6.11 0.18
N LEU A 136 17.55 5.84 -0.87
CA LEU A 136 17.93 6.09 -2.26
C LEU A 136 17.11 7.21 -2.93
N GLY A 137 16.03 7.65 -2.30
CA GLY A 137 15.07 8.57 -2.90
C GLY A 137 13.64 8.05 -2.81
N ALA A 138 12.71 8.82 -3.37
CA ALA A 138 11.28 8.58 -3.26
C ALA A 138 10.58 8.65 -4.61
N HIS A 139 9.44 7.96 -4.69
CA HIS A 139 8.47 8.08 -5.75
C HIS A 139 7.13 8.42 -5.09
N VAL A 140 6.49 9.50 -5.53
CA VAL A 140 5.21 9.96 -4.97
C VAL A 140 4.15 9.83 -6.04
N ASP A 141 3.14 8.98 -5.79
CA ASP A 141 1.97 8.88 -6.65
C ASP A 141 0.87 9.86 -6.22
N PHE A 142 0.21 10.45 -7.20
CA PHE A 142 -0.94 11.34 -7.08
C PHE A 142 -2.15 10.73 -7.80
N ASN A 143 -3.35 11.13 -7.41
CA ASN A 143 -4.57 10.85 -8.16
C ASN A 143 -4.79 9.35 -8.46
N ARG A 144 -4.50 8.49 -7.47
CA ARG A 144 -4.46 7.01 -7.61
C ARG A 144 -5.80 6.41 -8.07
N PHE A 145 -6.90 7.12 -7.89
CA PHE A 145 -8.24 6.66 -8.28
C PHE A 145 -8.83 7.44 -9.46
N SER A 146 -8.06 8.35 -10.05
CA SER A 146 -8.46 9.17 -11.19
C SER A 146 -7.36 9.21 -12.26
N ASP A 147 -6.78 10.37 -12.56
CA ASP A 147 -5.67 10.51 -13.51
C ASP A 147 -4.34 10.26 -12.81
N HIS A 148 -3.98 8.98 -12.66
CA HIS A 148 -2.78 8.56 -11.92
C HIS A 148 -1.52 9.17 -12.54
N GLN A 149 -0.84 9.97 -11.75
CA GLN A 149 0.39 10.66 -12.11
C GLN A 149 1.41 10.50 -10.99
N TYR A 150 2.69 10.75 -11.28
CA TYR A 150 3.74 10.59 -10.27
C TYR A 150 4.94 11.50 -10.48
N ARG A 151 5.72 11.67 -9.39
CA ARG A 151 7.01 12.38 -9.38
C ARG A 151 8.07 11.53 -8.66
N ILE A 152 9.32 11.63 -9.10
CA ILE A 152 10.45 10.89 -8.52
C ILE A 152 11.45 11.90 -7.96
N TYR A 153 12.00 11.61 -6.79
CA TYR A 153 12.89 12.49 -6.04
C TYR A 153 14.18 11.76 -5.66
N ASP A 154 15.30 12.47 -5.70
CA ASP A 154 16.56 12.02 -5.12
C ASP A 154 16.55 12.11 -3.58
N VAL A 155 17.69 11.79 -2.96
CA VAL A 155 17.86 11.80 -1.51
C VAL A 155 17.75 13.19 -0.89
N ALA A 156 17.99 14.25 -1.67
CA ALA A 156 17.91 15.65 -1.25
C ALA A 156 16.56 16.28 -1.61
N TRP A 157 15.60 15.47 -2.09
CA TRP A 157 14.28 15.90 -2.56
C TRP A 157 14.33 16.79 -3.82
N ASN A 158 15.37 16.65 -4.65
CA ASN A 158 15.36 17.23 -5.99
C ASN A 158 14.56 16.31 -6.91
N GLU A 159 13.64 16.89 -7.68
CA GLU A 159 12.83 16.12 -8.62
C GLU A 159 13.68 15.64 -9.80
N PHE A 160 13.59 14.36 -10.12
CA PHE A 160 14.05 13.83 -11.39
C PHE A 160 13.04 14.18 -12.48
N GLU A 161 13.22 15.33 -13.10
CA GLU A 161 12.48 15.69 -14.29
C GLU A 161 12.99 14.85 -15.47
N LYS A 162 12.23 13.83 -15.87
CA LYS A 162 12.42 13.26 -17.20
C LYS A 162 12.00 14.35 -18.20
N GLU A 163 12.94 14.92 -18.94
CA GLU A 163 12.65 15.74 -20.11
C GLU A 163 11.97 14.84 -21.15
N ASP A 164 10.65 14.81 -21.13
CA ASP A 164 9.84 14.16 -22.16
C ASP A 164 8.94 15.24 -22.77
N PRO A 165 9.29 15.76 -23.96
CA PRO A 165 8.55 16.86 -24.57
C PRO A 165 7.09 16.49 -24.92
N ASN A 166 6.70 15.22 -24.81
CA ASN A 166 5.34 14.75 -25.04
C ASN A 166 4.53 14.55 -23.74
N ILE A 167 5.12 14.79 -22.57
CA ILE A 167 4.44 14.64 -21.27
C ILE A 167 4.20 16.03 -20.66
N VAL A 168 2.96 16.51 -20.76
CA VAL A 168 2.51 17.69 -20.01
C VAL A 168 2.22 17.26 -18.57
N ARG A 169 3.11 17.60 -17.63
CA ARG A 169 2.88 17.37 -16.19
C ARG A 169 2.01 18.49 -15.62
N ASN A 170 0.69 18.32 -15.65
CA ASN A 170 -0.26 19.23 -14.97
C ASN A 170 -0.38 18.92 -13.46
N LEU A 171 0.71 18.48 -12.83
CA LEU A 171 0.73 18.17 -11.41
C LEU A 171 1.08 19.41 -10.58
N PRO A 172 0.46 19.61 -9.40
CA PRO A 172 1.02 20.52 -8.41
C PRO A 172 2.46 20.09 -8.07
N LEU A 173 3.30 21.06 -7.74
CA LEU A 173 4.60 20.78 -7.11
C LEU A 173 4.35 20.02 -5.81
N CYS A 174 5.10 18.95 -5.57
CA CYS A 174 5.07 18.28 -4.28
C CYS A 174 6.14 18.88 -3.37
N PRO A 175 5.77 19.71 -2.38
CA PRO A 175 6.75 20.18 -1.42
C PRO A 175 7.36 18.99 -0.68
N ARG A 176 8.60 19.15 -0.23
CA ARG A 176 9.23 18.22 0.70
C ARG A 176 8.30 18.04 1.92
N PRO A 177 7.88 16.81 2.25
CA PRO A 177 7.05 16.58 3.44
C PRO A 177 7.77 17.06 4.69
N GLU A 178 7.02 17.68 5.60
CA GLU A 178 7.54 18.15 6.88
C GLU A 178 8.21 17.01 7.66
N LYS A 179 7.56 15.84 7.69
CA LYS A 179 8.06 14.64 8.37
C LYS A 179 8.86 13.69 7.48
N LEU A 180 9.47 14.18 6.39
CA LEU A 180 10.26 13.31 5.51
C LEU A 180 11.37 12.56 6.26
N ASP A 181 12.04 13.22 7.20
CA ASP A 181 13.12 12.59 7.97
C ASP A 181 12.60 11.43 8.84
N GLU A 182 11.44 11.61 9.47
CA GLU A 182 10.75 10.53 10.22
C GLU A 182 10.34 9.38 9.29
N MET A 183 9.82 9.69 8.09
CA MET A 183 9.48 8.68 7.08
C MET A 183 10.71 7.88 6.64
N ILE A 184 11.87 8.52 6.50
CA ILE A 184 13.14 7.87 6.18
C ILE A 184 13.58 6.98 7.34
N GLU A 185 13.52 7.45 8.59
CA GLU A 185 13.86 6.64 9.77
C GLU A 185 12.97 5.39 9.89
N ILE A 186 11.67 5.53 9.67
CA ILE A 186 10.72 4.42 9.61
C ILE A 186 11.14 3.43 8.53
N GLY A 187 11.43 3.91 7.32
CA GLY A 187 11.82 3.04 6.22
C GLY A 187 13.18 2.36 6.44
N LEU A 188 14.12 3.01 7.15
CA LEU A 188 15.38 2.39 7.55
C LEU A 188 15.16 1.23 8.52
N LYS A 189 14.29 1.38 9.52
CA LYS A 189 13.92 0.30 10.44
C LYS A 189 13.24 -0.86 9.70
N LEU A 190 12.25 -0.55 8.85
CA LEU A 190 11.50 -1.58 8.12
C LEU A 190 12.36 -2.31 7.06
N SER A 191 13.39 -1.65 6.52
CA SER A 191 14.29 -2.24 5.51
C SER A 191 15.49 -2.99 6.08
N GLN A 192 15.66 -3.04 7.40
CA GLN A 192 16.76 -3.74 8.03
C GLN A 192 16.74 -5.25 7.71
N GLY A 193 17.91 -5.80 7.36
CA GLY A 193 18.03 -7.22 7.03
C GLY A 193 17.71 -7.58 5.58
N PHE A 194 17.29 -6.61 4.76
CA PHE A 194 16.99 -6.82 3.35
C PHE A 194 18.00 -6.13 2.43
N PRO A 195 18.37 -6.75 1.29
CA PRO A 195 19.28 -6.13 0.33
C PRO A 195 18.63 -4.92 -0.35
N TYR A 196 17.32 -4.96 -0.56
CA TYR A 196 16.57 -3.89 -1.19
C TYR A 196 15.10 -3.95 -0.77
N VAL A 197 14.53 -2.82 -0.38
CA VAL A 197 13.13 -2.69 0.04
C VAL A 197 12.55 -1.39 -0.49
N ARG A 198 11.29 -1.45 -0.90
CA ARG A 198 10.45 -0.28 -1.07
C ARG A 198 9.48 -0.23 0.09
N VAL A 199 9.45 0.89 0.81
CA VAL A 199 8.52 1.13 1.90
C VAL A 199 7.48 2.13 1.42
N ASP A 200 6.22 1.71 1.45
CA ASP A 200 5.09 2.52 1.01
C ASP A 200 4.46 3.16 2.27
N LEU A 201 4.34 4.47 2.28
CA LEU A 201 3.83 5.27 3.40
C LEU A 201 2.74 6.24 2.93
N TYR A 202 1.75 6.46 3.79
CA TYR A 202 0.81 7.57 3.69
C TYR A 202 1.16 8.64 4.71
N TYR A 203 0.89 9.91 4.36
CA TYR A 203 1.11 11.05 5.26
C TYR A 203 -0.10 12.01 5.31
N PRO A 204 -1.33 11.54 5.61
CA PRO A 204 -2.48 12.42 5.75
C PRO A 204 -2.41 13.21 7.05
N GLN A 205 -2.73 14.52 6.98
CA GLN A 205 -3.01 15.36 8.16
C GLN A 205 -1.93 15.32 9.26
N GLY A 206 -0.64 15.19 8.88
CA GLY A 206 0.47 15.16 9.84
C GLY A 206 0.73 13.80 10.49
N GLN A 207 -0.04 12.76 10.16
CA GLN A 207 0.12 11.39 10.66
C GLN A 207 0.74 10.49 9.58
N ILE A 208 1.75 9.71 9.96
CA ILE A 208 2.37 8.73 9.06
C ILE A 208 1.71 7.37 9.26
N PHE A 209 1.38 6.70 8.15
CA PHE A 209 0.92 5.31 8.17
C PHE A 209 1.72 4.45 7.22
N SER A 210 2.10 3.25 7.65
CA SER A 210 2.65 2.22 6.80
C SER A 210 1.54 1.55 5.98
N VAL A 211 1.78 1.41 4.67
CA VAL A 211 0.86 0.73 3.77
C VAL A 211 1.18 -0.77 3.79
N ASN A 212 0.17 -1.57 4.10
CA ASN A 212 0.23 -3.03 4.10
C ASN A 212 0.15 -3.64 2.70
#